data_AF-A0A3C1R0D9-F1
#
_entry.id   AF-A0A3C1R0D9-F1
#
_cell.length_a   1.000
_cell.length_b   1.000
_cell.length_c   1.000
_cell.angle_alpha   90.00
_cell.angle_beta   90.00
_cell.angle_gamma   90.00
#
_symmetry.space_group_name_H-M   'P 1'
#
loop_
_entity.id
_entity.type
_entity.pdbx_description
1 polymer ?
#
loop_
_entity_poly.entity_id
_entity_poly.type
_entity_poly.pdbx_seq_one_letter_code
_entity_poly.pdbx_strand_id
1 'polypeptide(L)'
;MSTARLTRSQRMAANAFRQVHGRSNKEARSFARSFPSLIHTGGLCQAIAYAGTKDLIGTWYLDALATILRELGHSGCADRRQLAATVYGMPMVEYVRLSRDALEVANYLKRFHDAEAADEKSSDKGERS
;
A
#
# COMPACT_ATOMS: atom_id res chain seq x y z
N MET A 1 -7.05 -21.98 22.24
CA MET A 1 -6.89 -20.50 22.33
C MET A 1 -7.64 -19.88 21.16
N SER A 2 -8.75 -19.19 21.43
CA SER A 2 -9.55 -18.52 20.38
C SER A 2 -8.86 -17.21 20.00
N THR A 3 -8.18 -17.17 18.86
CA THR A 3 -7.69 -15.93 18.28
C THR A 3 -8.89 -15.08 17.86
N ALA A 4 -9.08 -13.94 18.53
CA ALA A 4 -10.10 -12.97 18.15
C ALA A 4 -9.97 -12.63 16.65
N ARG A 5 -11.06 -12.81 15.90
CA ARG A 5 -11.08 -12.62 14.45
C ARG A 5 -10.95 -11.13 14.15
N LEU A 6 -9.76 -10.68 13.75
CA LEU A 6 -9.53 -9.29 13.35
C LEU A 6 -10.50 -8.88 12.24
N THR A 7 -11.04 -7.66 12.32
CA THR A 7 -11.84 -7.08 11.24
C THR A 7 -11.00 -6.89 9.97
N ARG A 8 -11.66 -6.72 8.82
CA ARG A 8 -10.97 -6.50 7.54
C ARG A 8 -10.01 -5.30 7.62
N SER A 9 -10.48 -4.16 8.11
CA SER A 9 -9.65 -2.95 8.24
C SER A 9 -8.54 -3.09 9.29
N GLN A 10 -8.75 -3.85 10.36
CA GLN A 10 -7.67 -4.19 11.32
C GLN A 10 -6.58 -5.03 10.65
N ARG A 11 -6.94 -6.01 9.82
CA ARG A 11 -5.97 -6.79 9.04
C ARG A 11 -5.22 -5.93 8.04
N MET A 12 -5.89 -5.01 7.34
CA MET A 12 -5.22 -4.05 6.45
C MET A 12 -4.21 -3.21 7.20
N ALA A 13 -4.61 -2.62 8.32
CA ALA A 13 -3.76 -1.76 9.13
C ALA A 13 -2.52 -2.50 9.64
N ALA A 14 -2.70 -3.68 10.22
CA ALA A 14 -1.60 -4.51 10.74
C ALA A 14 -0.61 -4.88 9.62
N ASN A 15 -1.12 -5.22 8.44
CA ASN A 15 -0.26 -5.55 7.30
C ASN A 15 0.49 -4.35 6.74
N ALA A 16 -0.19 -3.23 6.54
CA ALA A 16 0.44 -2.01 6.07
C ALA A 16 1.55 -1.57 7.04
N PHE A 17 1.31 -1.65 8.34
CA PHE A 17 2.34 -1.42 9.36
C PHE A 17 3.55 -2.33 9.16
N ARG A 18 3.35 -3.66 9.03
CA ARG A 18 4.46 -4.62 8.78
C ARG A 18 5.25 -4.33 7.51
N GLN A 19 4.61 -3.78 6.48
CA GLN A 19 5.31 -3.43 5.24
C GLN A 19 6.19 -2.19 5.44
N VAL A 20 5.69 -1.19 6.17
CA VAL A 20 6.31 0.13 6.30
C VAL A 20 7.32 0.23 7.43
N HIS A 21 7.09 -0.46 8.55
CA HIS A 21 7.87 -0.31 9.77
C HIS A 21 9.37 -0.54 9.55
N GLY A 22 10.20 0.45 9.89
CA GLY A 22 11.65 0.41 9.69
C GLY A 22 12.11 0.45 8.23
N ARG A 23 11.20 0.70 7.28
CA ARG A 23 11.48 0.82 5.83
C ARG A 23 11.05 2.17 5.24
N SER A 24 10.54 3.07 6.08
CA SER A 24 10.13 4.41 5.66
C SER A 24 11.36 5.28 5.37
N ASN A 25 11.34 6.01 4.26
CA ASN A 25 12.34 7.02 3.94
C ASN A 25 11.68 8.17 3.17
N LYS A 26 12.41 9.27 2.90
CA LYS A 26 11.85 10.46 2.26
C LYS A 26 11.16 10.17 0.92
N GLU A 27 11.77 9.34 0.08
CA GLU A 27 11.26 9.01 -1.25
C GLU A 27 10.02 8.12 -1.16
N ALA A 28 10.06 7.09 -0.29
CA ALA A 28 8.93 6.20 -0.05
C ALA A 28 7.71 6.96 0.48
N ARG A 29 7.92 7.89 1.42
CA ARG A 29 6.87 8.78 1.94
C ARG A 29 6.27 9.64 0.85
N SER A 30 7.10 10.27 0.03
CA SER A 30 6.64 11.12 -1.08
C SER A 30 5.79 10.31 -2.07
N PHE A 31 6.26 9.12 -2.44
CA PHE A 31 5.53 8.22 -3.33
C PHE A 31 4.20 7.76 -2.72
N ALA A 32 4.21 7.25 -1.49
CA ALA A 32 3.02 6.79 -0.78
C ALA A 32 1.96 7.88 -0.60
N ARG A 33 2.36 9.15 -0.42
CA ARG A 33 1.43 10.29 -0.36
C ARG A 33 0.71 10.54 -1.68
N SER A 34 1.40 10.33 -2.81
CA SER A 34 0.84 10.57 -4.14
C SER A 34 -0.06 9.43 -4.64
N PHE A 35 0.23 8.19 -4.23
CA PHE A 35 -0.39 7.01 -4.83
C PHE A 35 -1.93 6.93 -4.68
N PRO A 36 -2.56 7.26 -3.54
CA PRO A 36 -4.02 7.29 -3.44
C PRO A 36 -4.65 8.24 -4.46
N SER A 37 -4.01 9.39 -4.72
CA SER A 37 -4.48 10.35 -5.72
C SER A 37 -4.37 9.79 -7.14
N LEU A 38 -3.30 9.05 -7.46
CA LEU A 38 -3.15 8.38 -8.74
C LEU A 38 -4.27 7.36 -9.00
N ILE A 39 -4.62 6.54 -8.00
CA ILE A 39 -5.75 5.60 -8.12
C ILE A 39 -7.07 6.37 -8.30
N HIS A 40 -7.28 7.43 -7.53
CA HIS A 40 -8.54 8.18 -7.57
C HIS A 40 -8.76 8.90 -8.91
N THR A 41 -7.69 9.43 -9.51
CA THR A 41 -7.76 10.24 -10.74
C THR A 41 -7.61 9.43 -12.02
N GLY A 42 -6.63 8.52 -12.08
CA GLY A 42 -6.32 7.71 -13.27
C GLY A 42 -6.79 6.25 -13.18
N GLY A 43 -7.35 5.83 -12.04
CA GLY A 43 -7.71 4.43 -11.80
C GLY A 43 -6.51 3.57 -11.38
N LEU A 44 -6.81 2.37 -10.88
CA LEU A 44 -5.80 1.44 -10.37
C LEU A 44 -4.82 0.99 -11.47
N CYS A 45 -5.33 0.78 -12.69
CA CYS A 45 -4.53 0.33 -13.82
C CYS A 45 -3.39 1.32 -14.15
N GLN A 46 -3.72 2.61 -14.30
CA GLN A 46 -2.73 3.65 -14.58
C GLN A 46 -1.78 3.87 -13.40
N ALA A 47 -2.29 3.81 -12.17
CA ALA A 47 -1.47 3.92 -10.98
C ALA A 47 -0.40 2.82 -10.90
N ILE A 48 -0.77 1.56 -11.20
CA ILE A 48 0.17 0.43 -11.25
C ILE A 48 1.21 0.63 -12.35
N ALA A 49 0.78 1.01 -13.55
CA ALA A 49 1.70 1.27 -14.66
C ALA A 49 2.71 2.36 -14.31
N TYR A 50 2.25 3.46 -13.72
CA TYR A 50 3.12 4.55 -13.24
C TYR A 50 4.10 4.07 -12.17
N ALA A 51 3.63 3.32 -11.16
CA ALA A 51 4.51 2.74 -10.15
C ALA A 51 5.57 1.83 -10.77
N GLY A 52 5.21 1.04 -11.78
CA GLY A 52 6.15 0.17 -12.49
C GLY A 52 7.28 0.91 -13.20
N THR A 53 7.12 2.20 -13.49
CA THR A 53 8.18 3.05 -14.06
C THR A 53 9.12 3.67 -13.01
N LYS A 54 8.77 3.57 -11.73
CA LYS A 54 9.66 4.02 -10.64
C LYS A 54 10.53 2.85 -10.24
N ASP A 55 11.82 3.12 -10.02
CA ASP A 55 12.89 2.13 -9.79
C ASP A 55 12.61 1.19 -8.59
N LEU A 56 13.46 1.22 -7.56
CA LEU A 56 13.30 0.36 -6.38
C LEU A 56 12.05 0.73 -5.58
N ILE A 57 11.65 2.01 -5.58
CA ILE A 57 10.51 2.43 -4.77
C ILE A 57 9.18 1.95 -5.33
N GLY A 58 9.02 2.00 -6.66
CA GLY A 58 7.80 1.57 -7.31
C GLY A 58 7.60 0.07 -7.18
N THR A 59 8.66 -0.70 -7.42
CA THR A 59 8.66 -2.15 -7.27
C THR A 59 8.33 -2.58 -5.84
N TRP A 60 9.00 -2.01 -4.84
CA TRP A 60 8.68 -2.26 -3.43
C TRP A 60 7.23 -1.93 -3.09
N TYR A 61 6.74 -0.76 -3.53
CA TYR A 61 5.38 -0.32 -3.21
C TYR A 61 4.32 -1.24 -3.82
N LEU A 62 4.53 -1.70 -5.06
CA LEU A 62 3.64 -2.66 -5.70
C LEU A 62 3.67 -4.03 -5.04
N ASP A 63 4.83 -4.48 -4.56
CA ASP A 63 4.94 -5.74 -3.81
C ASP A 63 4.21 -5.66 -2.46
N ALA A 64 4.32 -4.52 -1.76
CA ALA A 64 3.56 -4.26 -0.54
C ALA A 64 2.05 -4.24 -0.80
N LEU A 65 1.61 -3.53 -1.83
CA LEU A 65 0.21 -3.46 -2.24
C LEU A 65 -0.35 -4.85 -2.58
N ALA A 66 0.34 -5.63 -3.41
CA ALA A 66 -0.06 -6.97 -3.80
C ALA A 66 -0.18 -7.90 -2.58
N THR A 67 0.82 -7.87 -1.69
CA THR A 67 0.82 -8.67 -0.45
C THR A 67 -0.42 -8.42 0.39
N ILE A 68 -0.77 -7.14 0.61
CA ILE A 68 -1.93 -6.78 1.43
C ILE A 68 -3.23 -7.18 0.74
N LEU A 69 -3.36 -6.93 -0.57
CA LEU A 69 -4.54 -7.31 -1.35
C LEU A 69 -4.77 -8.82 -1.36
N ARG A 70 -3.71 -9.62 -1.46
CA ARG A 70 -3.77 -11.08 -1.35
C ARG A 70 -4.34 -11.52 0.00
N GLU A 71 -3.86 -10.93 1.10
CA GLU A 71 -4.37 -11.24 2.45
C GLU A 71 -5.84 -10.82 2.66
N LEU A 72 -6.36 -9.95 1.80
CA LEU A 72 -7.76 -9.56 1.76
C LEU A 72 -8.65 -10.46 0.91
N GLY A 73 -8.07 -11.49 0.29
CA GLY A 73 -8.77 -12.48 -0.53
C GLY A 73 -8.63 -12.27 -2.04
N HIS A 74 -7.83 -11.31 -2.51
CA HIS A 74 -7.58 -11.12 -3.94
C HIS A 74 -6.51 -12.09 -4.43
N SER A 75 -6.89 -13.32 -4.74
CA SER A 75 -5.97 -14.41 -5.12
C SER A 75 -5.11 -14.10 -6.36
N GLY A 76 -5.59 -13.26 -7.28
CA GLY A 76 -4.83 -12.78 -8.44
C GLY A 76 -3.74 -11.75 -8.15
N CYS A 77 -3.48 -11.44 -6.87
CA CYS A 77 -2.49 -10.46 -6.43
C CYS A 77 -1.30 -11.13 -5.70
N ALA A 78 -0.80 -12.28 -6.18
CA ALA A 78 0.27 -13.00 -5.46
C ALA A 78 1.58 -12.21 -5.36
N ASP A 79 1.89 -11.42 -6.40
CA ASP A 79 3.02 -10.51 -6.52
C ASP A 79 2.65 -9.31 -7.41
N ARG A 80 3.57 -8.35 -7.58
CA ARG A 80 3.34 -7.16 -8.42
C ARG A 80 3.06 -7.48 -9.90
N ARG A 81 3.63 -8.55 -10.46
CA ARG A 81 3.43 -8.92 -11.87
C ARG A 81 2.04 -9.48 -12.08
N GLN A 82 1.60 -10.35 -11.18
CA GLN A 82 0.22 -10.86 -11.17
C GLN A 82 -0.78 -9.76 -10.89
N LEU A 83 -0.50 -8.84 -9.95
CA LEU A 83 -1.36 -7.69 -9.71
C LEU A 83 -1.56 -6.88 -11.00
N ALA A 84 -0.47 -6.55 -11.72
CA ALA A 84 -0.57 -5.84 -12.98
C ALA A 84 -1.40 -6.62 -14.02
N ALA A 85 -1.07 -7.89 -14.27
CA ALA A 85 -1.78 -8.73 -15.24
C ALA A 85 -3.28 -8.89 -14.92
N THR A 86 -3.61 -9.13 -13.65
CA THR A 86 -4.98 -9.31 -13.17
C THR A 86 -5.81 -8.05 -13.39
N VAL A 87 -5.24 -6.86 -13.11
CA VAL A 87 -5.94 -5.59 -13.29
C VAL A 87 -6.27 -5.29 -14.76
N TYR A 88 -5.44 -5.72 -15.71
CA TYR A 88 -5.68 -5.49 -17.15
C TYR A 88 -6.79 -6.38 -17.74
N GLY A 89 -7.00 -7.58 -17.20
CA GLY A 89 -7.90 -8.58 -17.81
C GLY A 89 -9.18 -8.87 -17.04
N MET A 90 -9.38 -8.28 -15.85
CA MET A 90 -10.49 -8.66 -14.99
C MET A 90 -11.83 -8.01 -15.37
N PRO A 91 -12.97 -8.67 -15.06
CA PRO A 91 -14.29 -8.08 -15.23
C PRO A 91 -14.46 -6.76 -14.47
N MET A 92 -15.23 -5.81 -15.04
CA MET A 92 -15.39 -4.46 -14.49
C MET A 92 -15.86 -4.43 -13.03
N VAL A 93 -16.77 -5.34 -12.64
CA VAL A 93 -17.27 -5.41 -11.25
C VAL A 93 -16.15 -5.78 -10.28
N GLU A 94 -15.29 -6.71 -10.67
CA GLU A 94 -14.12 -7.12 -9.88
C GLU A 94 -13.07 -6.01 -9.85
N TYR A 95 -12.86 -5.32 -10.98
CA TYR A 95 -11.97 -4.16 -11.07
C TYR A 95 -12.37 -3.03 -10.11
N VAL A 96 -13.66 -2.69 -10.07
CA VAL A 96 -14.15 -1.65 -9.15
C VAL A 96 -13.95 -2.06 -7.69
N ARG A 97 -14.18 -3.34 -7.35
CA ARG A 97 -13.93 -3.85 -5.99
C ARG A 97 -12.46 -3.82 -5.63
N LEU A 98 -11.59 -4.33 -6.49
CA LEU A 98 -10.14 -4.33 -6.30
C LEU A 98 -9.60 -2.89 -6.19
N SER A 99 -10.08 -1.97 -7.03
CA SER A 99 -9.67 -0.56 -7.00
C SER A 99 -10.02 0.13 -5.69
N ARG A 100 -11.20 -0.15 -5.12
CA ARG A 100 -11.60 0.39 -3.80
C ARG A 100 -10.72 -0.15 -2.69
N ASP A 101 -10.45 -1.45 -2.69
CA ASP A 101 -9.57 -2.07 -1.71
C ASP A 101 -8.12 -1.56 -1.83
N ALA A 102 -7.61 -1.44 -3.05
CA ALA A 102 -6.27 -0.89 -3.32
C ALA A 102 -6.14 0.56 -2.85
N LEU A 103 -7.20 1.36 -3.01
CA LEU A 103 -7.24 2.72 -2.49
C LEU A 103 -7.23 2.76 -0.95
N GLU A 104 -7.99 1.89 -0.28
CA GLU A 104 -7.96 1.77 1.18
C GLU A 104 -6.57 1.36 1.68
N VAL A 105 -5.95 0.36 1.04
CA VAL A 105 -4.58 -0.09 1.35
C VAL A 105 -3.57 1.04 1.14
N ALA A 106 -3.66 1.76 0.02
CA ALA A 106 -2.77 2.90 -0.26
C ALA A 106 -2.90 4.00 0.81
N ASN A 107 -4.10 4.24 1.33
CA ASN A 107 -4.30 5.18 2.43
C ASN A 107 -3.66 4.70 3.73
N TYR A 108 -3.71 3.40 4.05
CA TYR A 108 -3.00 2.85 5.21
C TYR A 108 -1.48 2.95 5.05
N LEU A 109 -0.94 2.58 3.89
CA LEU A 109 0.50 2.71 3.60
C LEU A 109 0.97 4.16 3.77
N LYS A 110 0.23 5.13 3.20
CA LYS A 110 0.47 6.56 3.41
C LYS A 110 0.51 6.93 4.90
N ARG A 111 -0.51 6.54 5.67
CA ARG A 111 -0.63 6.89 7.10
C ARG A 111 0.55 6.38 7.92
N PHE A 112 0.99 5.14 7.69
CA PHE A 112 2.14 4.59 8.43
C PHE A 112 3.46 5.21 8.00
N HIS A 113 3.61 5.55 6.72
CA HIS A 113 4.76 6.31 6.24
C HIS A 113 4.85 7.70 6.88
N ASP A 114 3.71 8.37 7.04
CA ASP A 114 3.61 9.65 7.72
C ASP A 114 3.88 9.54 9.23
N ALA A 115 3.42 8.46 9.87
CA ALA A 115 3.64 8.20 11.30
C ALA A 115 5.12 7.96 11.62
N GLU A 116 5.81 7.09 10.89
CA GLU A 116 7.26 6.84 11.08
C GLU A 116 8.07 8.14 10.92
N ALA A 117 7.65 9.02 10.00
CA ALA A 117 8.28 10.33 9.81
C ALA A 117 8.09 11.28 11.00
N ALA A 118 6.96 11.17 11.70
CA ALA A 118 6.68 11.95 12.88
C ALA A 118 7.52 11.46 14.07
N ASP A 119 7.65 10.14 14.22
CA ASP A 119 8.43 9.48 15.27
C ASP A 119 9.95 9.75 15.14
N GLU A 120 10.46 9.77 13.90
CA GLU A 120 11.84 10.21 13.60
C GLU A 120 12.11 11.64 14.10
N LYS A 121 11.15 12.55 13.88
CA LYS A 121 11.30 13.97 14.24
C LYS A 121 11.16 14.22 15.74
N SER A 122 10.33 13.47 16.45
CA SER A 122 10.21 13.58 17.91
C SER A 122 11.47 13.09 18.61
N SER A 123 12.09 12.03 18.09
CA SER A 123 13.34 11.48 18.63
C SER A 123 14.52 12.47 18.49
N ASP A 124 14.72 13.08 17.32
CA ASP A 124 15.80 14.07 17.08
C ASP A 124 15.63 15.37 17.91
N LYS A 125 14.39 15.70 18.32
CA LYS A 125 14.13 16.88 19.17
C LYS A 125 14.36 16.59 20.66
N GLY A 126 14.21 15.34 21.10
CA GLY A 126 14.42 14.89 22.47
C GLY A 126 15.89 14.77 22.88
N GLU A 127 16.78 14.46 21.93
CA GLU A 127 18.24 14.34 22.19
C GLU A 127 18.99 15.68 22.15
N ARG A 128 18.35 16.75 21.66
CA ARG A 128 18.93 18.10 21.56
C ARG A 128 18.46 19.08 22.65
N SER A 129 17.72 18.60 23.65
CA SER A 129 17.25 19.37 24.81
C SER A 129 17.96 18.91 26.06
#